data_AF-A0A7W3MTW0-F1
#
_entry.id   AF-A0A7W3MTW0-F1
#
_cell.length_a   1.000
_cell.length_b   1.000
_cell.length_c   1.000
_cell.angle_alpha   90.00
_cell.angle_beta   90.00
_cell.angle_gamma   90.00
#
_symmetry.space_group_name_H-M   'P 1'
#
loop_
_entity.id
_entity.type
_entity.pdbx_description
1 polymer ?
#
loop_
_entity_poly.entity_id
_entity_poly.type
_entity_poly.pdbx_seq_one_letter_code
_entity_poly.pdbx_strand_id
1 'polypeptide(L)'
;MPQLETIPVGTEVDAYGDRDEPFVYLIGTPFSRRNLRGGPQHHAYHVYRVVRPLQGYPHIFAPWPFYPSEDDPAEPRPGEKRGGWYLGETIEELIRAGCLVEITGRGGEPVEPTGRRSDVNGGTDQ
;
A
#
# COMPACT_ATOMS: atom_id res chain seq x y z
N MET A 1 -4.98 -19.35 12.88
CA MET A 1 -5.23 -18.69 11.59
C MET A 1 -5.51 -17.23 11.88
N PRO A 2 -4.87 -16.27 11.19
CA PRO A 2 -5.23 -14.87 11.32
C PRO A 2 -6.72 -14.70 10.93
N GLN A 3 -7.44 -13.91 11.71
CA GLN A 3 -8.86 -13.68 11.50
C GLN A 3 -9.04 -12.53 10.51
N LEU A 4 -9.96 -12.69 9.57
CA LEU A 4 -10.25 -11.67 8.57
C LEU A 4 -10.74 -10.39 9.26
N GLU A 5 -10.13 -9.25 8.92
CA GLU A 5 -10.50 -7.92 9.42
C GLU A 5 -11.09 -7.08 8.29
N THR A 6 -12.13 -6.32 8.61
CA THR A 6 -12.62 -5.27 7.70
C THR A 6 -11.78 -4.02 7.87
N ILE A 7 -11.09 -3.62 6.81
CA ILE A 7 -10.34 -2.37 6.70
C ILE A 7 -11.35 -1.25 6.35
N PRO A 8 -11.53 -0.23 7.21
CA PRO A 8 -12.51 0.83 6.99
C PRO A 8 -12.18 1.75 5.81
N VAL A 9 -13.21 2.34 5.21
CA VAL A 9 -13.08 3.46 4.26
C VAL A 9 -12.31 4.62 4.91
N GLY A 10 -11.45 5.27 4.14
CA GLY A 10 -10.57 6.35 4.58
C GLY A 10 -9.26 5.87 5.20
N THR A 11 -9.09 4.56 5.44
CA THR A 11 -7.80 4.02 5.89
C THR A 11 -6.75 4.28 4.82
N GLU A 12 -5.62 4.85 5.22
CA GLU A 12 -4.46 5.03 4.35
C GLU A 12 -3.43 3.94 4.64
N VAL A 13 -2.98 3.30 3.57
CA VAL A 13 -2.02 2.20 3.57
C VAL A 13 -0.93 2.49 2.55
N ASP A 14 0.22 1.87 2.68
CA ASP A 14 1.32 2.04 1.73
C ASP A 14 1.88 0.68 1.28
N ALA A 15 2.60 0.68 0.17
CA ALA A 15 3.27 -0.50 -0.35
C ALA A 15 4.62 -0.14 -0.96
N TYR A 16 5.53 -1.11 -0.94
CA TYR A 16 6.79 -1.05 -1.65
C TYR A 16 6.82 -2.15 -2.70
N GLY A 17 7.26 -1.84 -3.90
CA GLY A 17 7.33 -2.77 -5.03
C GLY A 17 6.14 -2.67 -5.98
N ASP A 18 5.89 -3.77 -6.69
CA ASP A 18 4.86 -3.88 -7.72
C ASP A 18 3.44 -3.92 -7.13
N ARG A 19 2.45 -3.47 -7.91
CA ARG A 19 1.02 -3.51 -7.57
C ARG A 19 0.38 -4.87 -7.80
N ASP A 20 1.12 -5.80 -8.38
CA ASP A 20 0.71 -7.20 -8.53
C ASP A 20 0.82 -8.00 -7.21
N GLU A 21 1.38 -7.40 -6.15
CA GLU A 21 1.45 -8.02 -4.82
C GLU A 21 0.18 -7.73 -3.99
N PRO A 22 -0.43 -8.74 -3.34
CA PRO A 22 -1.64 -8.56 -2.53
C PRO A 22 -1.32 -8.18 -1.08
N PHE A 23 -0.36 -7.27 -0.85
CA PHE A 23 0.03 -6.87 0.50
C PHE A 23 0.21 -5.36 0.65
N VAL A 24 -0.41 -4.79 1.67
CA VAL A 24 -0.28 -3.37 2.04
C VAL A 24 0.10 -3.22 3.50
N TYR A 25 0.93 -2.24 3.82
CA TYR A 25 1.31 -1.92 5.20
C TYR A 25 0.45 -0.78 5.75
N LEU A 26 0.30 -0.78 7.07
CA LEU A 26 -0.13 0.41 7.78
C LEU A 26 0.89 1.52 7.56
N ILE A 27 0.39 2.69 7.16
CA ILE A 27 1.23 3.84 6.86
C ILE A 27 2.10 4.21 8.06
N GLY A 28 3.39 4.45 7.80
CA GLY A 28 4.37 4.74 8.85
C GLY A 28 5.04 3.51 9.47
N THR A 29 4.72 2.29 9.02
CA THR A 29 5.52 1.11 9.37
C THR A 29 6.98 1.31 8.89
N PRO A 30 8.00 1.26 9.79
CA PRO A 30 9.40 1.44 9.40
C PRO A 30 9.85 0.40 8.38
N PHE A 31 10.75 0.79 7.46
CA PHE A 31 11.20 -0.11 6.38
C PHE A 31 11.85 -1.40 6.90
N SER A 32 12.63 -1.32 7.98
CA SER A 32 13.25 -2.49 8.66
C SER A 32 12.23 -3.55 9.12
N ARG A 33 10.97 -3.14 9.32
CA ARG A 33 9.85 -3.97 9.74
C ARG A 33 8.92 -4.36 8.60
N ARG A 34 9.40 -4.26 7.35
CA ARG A 34 8.66 -4.67 6.15
C ARG A 34 9.14 -5.97 5.54
N ASN A 35 10.18 -6.59 6.11
CA ASN A 35 10.78 -7.83 5.59
C ASN A 35 11.22 -7.72 4.11
N LEU A 36 11.64 -6.53 3.69
CA LEU A 36 12.12 -6.25 2.34
C LEU A 36 13.64 -6.25 2.32
N ARG A 37 14.22 -6.80 1.24
CA ARG A 37 15.67 -6.86 1.07
C ARG A 37 16.22 -5.51 0.58
N GLY A 38 17.35 -5.09 1.12
CA GLY A 38 18.03 -3.86 0.71
C GLY A 38 17.53 -2.63 1.47
N GLY A 39 17.51 -1.46 0.82
CA GLY A 39 16.98 -0.22 1.38
C GLY A 39 15.77 0.29 0.59
N PRO A 40 15.01 1.27 1.12
CA PRO A 40 13.79 1.79 0.50
C PRO A 40 14.01 2.33 -0.92
N GLN A 41 15.20 2.87 -1.20
CA GLN A 41 15.58 3.38 -2.53
C GLN A 41 15.61 2.31 -3.64
N HIS A 42 15.54 1.02 -3.28
CA HIS A 42 15.49 -0.09 -4.24
C HIS A 42 14.07 -0.52 -4.61
N HIS A 43 13.04 0.11 -4.02
CA HIS A 43 11.65 -0.29 -4.17
C HIS A 43 10.80 0.92 -4.55
N ALA A 44 9.92 0.77 -5.54
CA ALA A 44 8.91 1.78 -5.83
C ALA A 44 7.99 1.94 -4.61
N TYR A 45 7.69 3.17 -4.20
CA TYR A 45 6.87 3.44 -3.03
C TYR A 45 5.54 4.05 -3.44
N HIS A 46 4.46 3.48 -2.92
CA HIS A 46 3.09 3.85 -3.25
C HIS A 46 2.26 4.04 -1.98
N VAL A 47 1.31 4.98 -2.02
CA VAL A 47 0.36 5.21 -0.93
C VAL A 47 -1.05 5.10 -1.50
N TYR A 48 -1.94 4.44 -0.76
CA TYR A 48 -3.31 4.20 -1.17
C TYR A 48 -4.29 4.61 -0.08
N ARG A 49 -5.49 5.02 -0.48
CA ARG A 49 -6.64 5.22 0.39
C ARG A 49 -7.71 4.18 0.08
N VAL A 50 -8.24 3.57 1.12
CA VAL A 50 -9.40 2.67 1.03
C VAL A 50 -10.64 3.50 0.73
N VAL A 51 -11.27 3.27 -0.41
CA VAL A 51 -12.49 3.98 -0.83
C VAL A 51 -13.75 3.15 -0.65
N ARG A 52 -13.62 1.82 -0.57
CA ARG A 52 -14.69 0.88 -0.17
C ARG A 52 -14.14 -0.11 0.85
N PRO A 53 -14.95 -0.61 1.80
CA PRO A 53 -14.47 -1.54 2.82
C PRO A 53 -13.75 -2.74 2.19
N LEU A 54 -12.56 -3.04 2.70
CA LEU A 54 -11.75 -4.18 2.24
C LEU A 54 -11.69 -5.25 3.31
N GLN A 55 -11.56 -6.50 2.88
CA GLN A 55 -11.25 -7.59 3.79
C GLN A 55 -9.75 -7.88 3.70
N GLY A 56 -9.09 -7.97 4.84
CA GLY A 56 -7.66 -8.21 4.92
C GLY A 56 -7.31 -9.18 6.04
N TYR A 57 -6.30 -10.01 5.82
CA TYR A 57 -5.70 -10.83 6.86
C TYR A 57 -4.56 -10.07 7.51
N PRO A 58 -4.68 -9.68 8.80
CA PRO A 58 -3.65 -8.90 9.45
C PRO A 58 -2.36 -9.72 9.56
N HIS A 59 -1.24 -9.05 9.30
CA HIS A 59 0.09 -9.62 9.40
C HIS A 59 1.03 -8.63 10.09
N ILE A 60 1.83 -9.15 11.02
CA ILE A 60 2.88 -8.40 11.72
C ILE A 60 4.21 -9.05 11.34
N PHE A 61 5.13 -8.26 10.79
CA PHE A 61 6.47 -8.74 10.50
C PHE A 61 7.34 -8.63 11.75
N ALA A 62 8.11 -9.68 12.01
CA ALA A 62 9.23 -9.59 12.94
C ALA A 62 10.30 -8.66 12.33
N PRO A 63 11.00 -7.86 13.15
CA PRO A 63 12.13 -7.07 12.68
C PRO A 63 13.21 -7.99 12.10
N TRP A 64 13.80 -7.58 10.97
CA TRP A 64 14.94 -8.33 10.42
C TRP A 64 16.17 -8.12 11.33
N PRO A 65 16.82 -9.18 11.83
CA PRO A 65 17.80 -9.06 12.92
C PRO A 65 19.08 -8.29 12.56
N PHE A 66 19.32 -8.01 11.28
CA PHE A 66 20.56 -7.37 10.82
C PHE A 66 20.39 -5.94 10.28
N TYR A 67 19.18 -5.37 10.29
CA TYR A 67 18.93 -3.99 9.83
C TYR A 67 17.96 -3.20 10.72
N PRO A 68 18.19 -3.06 12.04
CA PRO A 68 17.50 -2.03 12.81
C PRO A 68 17.95 -0.65 12.30
N SER A 69 17.03 0.20 11.85
CA SER A 69 17.31 1.63 11.61
C SER A 69 17.24 2.40 12.93
N GLU A 70 17.93 3.54 13.07
CA GLU A 70 17.85 4.40 14.27
C GLU A 70 16.42 4.87 14.58
N ASP A 71 15.57 4.95 13.55
CA ASP A 71 14.13 5.25 13.65
C ASP A 71 13.25 4.03 14.00
N ASP A 72 13.86 2.88 14.32
CA ASP A 72 13.16 1.65 14.68
C ASP A 72 13.15 1.47 16.21
N PRO A 73 12.21 2.10 16.96
CA PRO A 73 12.15 1.88 18.39
C PRO A 73 11.94 0.38 18.61
N ALA A 74 12.76 -0.23 19.47
CA ALA A 74 12.77 -1.68 19.73
C ALA A 74 11.36 -2.23 20.01
N GLU A 75 10.50 -1.40 20.62
CA GLU A 75 9.09 -1.68 20.90
C GLU A 75 8.18 -0.65 20.20
N PRO A 76 6.99 -1.06 19.69
CA PRO A 76 5.94 -0.12 19.30
C PRO A 76 5.59 0.81 20.45
N ARG A 77 5.22 2.06 20.14
CA ARG A 77 4.58 2.90 21.16
C ARG A 77 3.26 2.24 21.59
N PRO A 78 2.84 2.34 22.86
CA PRO A 78 1.54 1.82 23.28
C PRO A 78 0.42 2.36 22.39
N GLY A 79 -0.34 1.46 21.75
CA GLY A 79 -1.42 1.81 20.82
C GLY A 79 -1.01 2.01 19.36
N GLU A 80 0.29 1.96 19.03
CA GLU A 80 0.77 2.01 17.65
C GLU A 80 0.56 0.65 16.96
N LYS A 81 -0.39 0.59 16.02
CA LYS A 81 -0.54 -0.57 15.16
C LYS A 81 0.58 -0.59 14.13
N ARG A 82 1.30 -1.72 14.04
CA ARG A 82 2.36 -1.97 13.05
C ARG A 82 1.99 -3.17 12.19
N GLY A 83 2.57 -3.25 10.99
CA GLY A 83 2.36 -4.38 10.08
C GLY A 83 1.49 -3.99 8.90
N GLY A 84 0.61 -4.88 8.47
CA GLY A 84 -0.20 -4.69 7.28
C GLY A 84 -1.25 -5.77 7.11
N TRP A 85 -1.79 -5.88 5.90
CA TRP A 85 -2.76 -6.89 5.53
C TRP A 85 -2.40 -7.56 4.23
N TYR A 86 -2.54 -8.89 4.21
CA TYR A 86 -2.74 -9.62 2.96
C TYR A 86 -4.17 -9.41 2.49
N LEU A 87 -4.33 -9.00 1.24
CA LEU A 87 -5.61 -8.70 0.61
C LEU A 87 -6.11 -9.93 -0.16
N GLY A 88 -7.41 -9.92 -0.49
CA GLY A 88 -8.01 -11.01 -1.28
C GLY A 88 -7.63 -11.00 -2.77
N GLU A 89 -7.16 -9.86 -3.28
CA GLU A 89 -6.78 -9.62 -4.67
C GLU A 89 -5.52 -8.75 -4.72
N THR A 90 -4.92 -8.59 -5.90
CA THR A 90 -3.76 -7.69 -6.10
C THR A 90 -4.14 -6.22 -5.87
N ILE A 91 -3.16 -5.38 -5.55
CA ILE A 91 -3.40 -3.92 -5.39
C ILE A 91 -3.97 -3.34 -6.70
N GLU A 92 -3.41 -3.74 -7.86
CA GLU A 92 -3.87 -3.27 -9.17
C GLU A 92 -5.33 -3.65 -9.44
N GLU A 93 -5.77 -4.86 -9.10
CA GLU A 93 -7.17 -5.28 -9.22
C GLU A 93 -8.08 -4.48 -8.29
N LEU A 94 -7.65 -4.20 -7.07
CA LEU A 94 -8.42 -3.41 -6.11
C LEU A 94 -8.52 -1.94 -6.51
N ILE A 95 -7.52 -1.39 -7.20
CA ILE A 95 -7.60 -0.07 -7.84
C ILE A 95 -8.62 -0.11 -8.98
N ARG A 96 -8.49 -1.07 -9.91
CA ARG A 96 -9.41 -1.22 -11.05
C ARG A 96 -10.86 -1.44 -10.61
N ALA A 97 -11.07 -2.18 -9.53
CA ALA A 97 -12.39 -2.38 -8.95
C ALA A 97 -12.95 -1.11 -8.29
N GLY A 98 -12.12 -0.14 -7.94
CA GLY A 98 -12.49 1.05 -7.18
C GLY A 98 -12.63 0.78 -5.68
N CYS A 99 -11.87 -0.17 -5.13
CA CYS A 99 -11.72 -0.38 -3.69
C CYS A 99 -10.57 0.42 -3.08
N LEU A 100 -9.50 0.61 -3.87
CA LEU A 100 -8.35 1.44 -3.54
C LEU A 100 -8.23 2.59 -4.54
N VAL A 101 -7.65 3.69 -4.09
CA VAL A 101 -7.14 4.76 -4.95
C VAL A 101 -5.73 5.09 -4.52
N GLU A 102 -4.81 5.25 -5.47
CA GLU A 102 -3.47 5.76 -5.17
C GLU A 102 -3.55 7.24 -4.83
N ILE A 103 -2.76 7.69 -3.86
CA ILE A 103 -2.65 9.09 -3.44
C ILE A 103 -1.19 9.55 -3.44
N THR A 104 -0.96 10.84 -3.62
CA THR A 104 0.41 11.42 -3.73
C THR A 104 1.28 11.26 -2.48
N GLY A 105 0.69 10.84 -1.37
CA GLY A 105 1.33 10.64 -0.07
C GLY A 105 0.28 10.56 1.04
N ARG A 106 0.70 10.42 2.30
CA ARG A 106 -0.23 10.45 3.45
C ARG A 106 -1.05 11.74 3.45
N GLY A 107 -2.38 11.64 3.50
CA GLY A 107 -3.30 12.76 3.41
C GLY A 107 -3.30 13.48 2.05
N GLY A 108 -2.67 12.89 1.04
CA GLY A 108 -2.53 13.48 -0.30
C GLY A 108 -3.79 13.37 -1.16
N GLU A 109 -3.68 13.92 -2.36
CA GLU A 109 -4.73 13.88 -3.38
C GLU A 109 -4.66 12.57 -4.18
N PRO A 110 -5.79 12.11 -4.74
CA PRO A 110 -5.80 10.99 -5.68
C PRO A 110 -4.83 11.22 -6.85
N VAL A 111 -4.06 10.19 -7.17
CA VAL A 111 -3.26 10.15 -8.40
C VAL A 111 -4.18 9.74 -9.53
N GLU A 112 -4.25 10.54 -10.58
CA GLU A 112 -4.98 10.19 -11.79
C GLU A 112 -4.45 8.86 -12.34
N PRO A 113 -5.31 7.86 -12.62
CA PRO A 113 -4.85 6.61 -13.18
C PRO A 113 -4.13 6.90 -14.50
N THR A 114 -2.84 6.56 -14.57
CA THR A 114 -2.04 6.64 -15.79
C THR A 114 -2.59 5.63 -16.81
N GLY A 115 -3.68 5.99 -17.49
CA GLY A 115 -4.47 5.00 -18.22
C GLY A 115 -5.73 5.51 -18.93
N ARG A 116 -5.78 6.75 -19.40
CA ARG A 116 -6.59 7.11 -20.59
C ARG A 116 -5.78 8.06 -21.46
N ARG A 117 -4.98 7.50 -22.39
CA ARG A 117 -4.67 8.23 -23.61
C ARG A 117 -5.99 8.45 -24.34
N SER A 118 -6.55 9.62 -24.15
CA SER A 118 -7.56 10.17 -25.06
C SER A 118 -6.86 10.57 -26.36
N ASP A 119 -6.33 9.59 -27.10
CA ASP A 119 -5.98 9.78 -28.50
C ASP A 119 -7.26 9.49 -29.32
N VAL A 120 -8.28 10.32 -29.11
CA VAL A 120 -9.43 10.43 -30.01
C VAL A 120 -9.51 11.89 -30.46
N ASN A 121 -8.99 12.14 -31.65
CA ASN A 121 -9.49 13.06 -32.70
C ASN A 121 -8.38 13.21 -33.76
N GLY A 122 -8.54 12.85 -35.02
CA GLY A 122 -9.70 12.34 -35.75
C GLY A 122 -9.24 11.79 -37.09
N GLY A 123 -10.00 10.82 -37.62
CA GLY A 123 -9.85 10.38 -38.99
C GLY A 123 -10.36 11.43 -39.97
N THR A 124 -9.70 11.46 -41.13
CA THR A 124 -10.25 11.65 -42.49
C THR A 124 -11.23 12.80 -42.74
N ASP A 125 -10.84 13.80 -43.55
CA ASP A 125 -11.11 13.84 -45.00
C ASP A 125 -10.65 15.18 -45.61
N GLN A 126 -10.41 15.17 -46.93
CA GLN A 126 -9.98 16.23 -47.88
C GLN A 126 -8.47 16.26 -48.22
#